data_AF-A0AAV4JPG4-F1
#
_entry.id   AF-A0AAV4JPG4-F1
#
_cell.length_a   1.000
_cell.length_b   1.000
_cell.length_c   1.000
_cell.angle_alpha   90.00
_cell.angle_beta   90.00
_cell.angle_gamma   90.00
#
_symmetry.space_group_name_H-M   'P 1'
#
loop_
_entity.id
_entity.type
_entity.pdbx_description
1 polymer ?
#
loop_
_entity_poly.entity_id
_entity_poly.type
_entity_poly.pdbx_seq_one_letter_code
_entity_poly.pdbx_strand_id
1 'polypeptide(L)'
;MDQMAHAFTVKRKTKRWPLVIYFNIIDLSSIAARAVYRMKFSTSNLSHEDNRQAFSINIGGSLAVAHIQRRSAVPTLQDPIRQNISTVLNSLAPQCTQAAGAPPSKRAKADGNPKQKRCSFCPTKRDRKTRSKCCRCMQPICKKHSLLCCKNCGSYLQ
;
A
#
# COMPACT_ATOMS: atom_id res chain seq x y z
N MET A 1 -0.26 32.32 -12.90
CA MET A 1 -1.09 31.27 -12.25
C MET A 1 -1.37 30.11 -13.20
N ASP A 2 -1.81 30.36 -14.44
CA ASP A 2 -2.16 29.30 -15.41
C ASP A 2 -1.00 28.31 -15.71
N GLN A 3 0.20 28.83 -15.99
CA GLN A 3 1.41 28.01 -16.16
C GLN A 3 1.71 27.11 -14.94
N MET A 4 1.46 27.62 -13.73
CA MET A 4 1.62 26.82 -12.52
C MET A 4 0.56 25.71 -12.48
N ALA A 5 -0.72 26.03 -12.69
CA ALA A 5 -1.78 25.03 -12.70
C ALA A 5 -1.51 23.90 -13.70
N HIS A 6 -1.00 24.21 -14.89
CA HIS A 6 -0.71 23.23 -15.93
C HIS A 6 0.40 22.23 -15.52
N ALA A 7 1.45 22.67 -14.82
CA ALA A 7 2.60 21.82 -14.48
C ALA A 7 2.28 20.65 -13.54
N PHE A 8 1.25 20.77 -12.69
CA PHE A 8 0.84 19.75 -11.72
C PHE A 8 -0.68 19.56 -11.72
N THR A 9 -1.28 19.59 -12.91
CA THR A 9 -2.74 19.48 -13.04
C THR A 9 -3.24 18.09 -12.67
N VAL A 10 -4.38 18.03 -11.97
CA VAL A 10 -5.10 16.78 -11.69
C VAL A 10 -6.18 16.47 -12.72
N LYS A 11 -6.29 17.27 -13.78
CA LYS A 11 -7.30 17.12 -14.83
C LYS A 11 -7.18 15.76 -15.51
N ARG A 12 -8.33 15.14 -15.76
CA ARG A 12 -8.44 13.91 -16.55
C ARG A 12 -9.38 14.11 -17.71
N LYS A 13 -9.16 13.37 -18.79
CA LYS A 13 -10.09 13.31 -19.93
C LYS A 13 -11.47 12.88 -19.41
N THR A 14 -12.47 13.72 -19.62
CA THR A 14 -13.85 13.49 -19.18
C THR A 14 -14.82 14.04 -20.21
N LYS A 15 -16.00 13.42 -20.33
CA LYS A 15 -17.12 13.92 -21.14
C LYS A 15 -18.13 14.72 -20.30
N ARG A 16 -17.89 14.87 -18.99
CA ARG A 16 -18.79 15.55 -18.06
C ARG A 16 -18.19 16.91 -17.70
N TRP A 17 -18.81 17.99 -18.19
CA TRP A 17 -18.33 19.35 -17.97
C TRP A 17 -18.21 19.76 -16.48
N PRO A 18 -19.06 19.31 -15.53
CA PRO A 18 -18.92 19.74 -14.13
C PRO A 18 -17.62 19.23 -13.51
N LEU A 19 -17.14 18.07 -13.97
CA LEU A 19 -15.90 17.48 -13.48
C LEU A 19 -14.68 18.30 -13.93
N VAL A 20 -14.76 18.99 -15.07
CA VAL A 20 -13.69 19.91 -15.53
C VAL A 20 -13.54 21.07 -14.56
N ILE A 21 -14.66 21.65 -14.10
CA ILE A 21 -14.65 22.71 -13.10
C ILE A 21 -14.11 22.20 -11.77
N TYR A 22 -14.54 21.01 -11.35
CA TYR A 22 -14.03 20.40 -10.12
C TYR A 22 -12.50 20.24 -10.14
N PHE A 23 -11.92 19.77 -11.25
CA PHE A 23 -10.47 19.68 -11.38
C PHE A 23 -9.78 21.05 -11.36
N ASN A 24 -10.37 22.08 -11.98
CA ASN A 24 -9.86 23.45 -11.87
C ASN A 24 -9.83 23.94 -10.41
N ILE A 25 -10.89 23.64 -9.64
CA ILE A 25 -10.96 24.01 -8.21
C ILE A 25 -9.86 23.32 -7.42
N ILE A 26 -9.57 22.04 -7.68
CA ILE A 26 -8.48 21.33 -7.00
C ILE A 26 -7.12 21.94 -7.36
N ASP A 27 -6.86 22.19 -8.63
CA ASP A 27 -5.59 22.77 -9.09
C ASP A 27 -5.36 24.14 -8.43
N LEU A 28 -6.37 25.01 -8.43
CA LEU A 28 -6.28 26.35 -7.82
C LEU A 28 -6.17 26.30 -6.29
N SER A 29 -6.94 25.43 -5.63
CA SER A 29 -6.89 25.30 -4.17
C SER A 29 -5.53 24.78 -3.69
N SER A 30 -4.88 23.87 -4.43
CA SER A 30 -3.53 23.40 -4.11
C SER A 30 -2.47 24.53 -4.17
N ILE A 31 -2.58 25.42 -5.17
CA ILE A 31 -1.69 26.57 -5.32
C ILE A 31 -1.92 27.57 -4.19
N ALA A 32 -3.18 27.87 -3.87
CA ALA A 32 -3.56 28.77 -2.80
C ALA A 32 -3.12 28.25 -1.42
N ALA A 33 -3.36 26.98 -1.12
CA ALA A 33 -2.93 26.33 0.11
C ALA A 33 -1.40 26.38 0.28
N ARG A 34 -0.65 26.15 -0.81
CA ARG A 34 0.82 26.27 -0.79
C ARG A 34 1.28 27.70 -0.53
N ALA A 35 0.62 28.70 -1.10
CA ALA A 35 0.95 30.10 -0.87
C ALA A 35 0.79 30.46 0.62
N VAL A 36 -0.33 30.07 1.23
CA VAL A 36 -0.58 30.25 2.67
C VAL A 36 0.45 29.49 3.52
N TYR A 37 0.75 28.24 3.17
CA TYR A 37 1.77 27.44 3.84
C TYR A 37 3.13 28.15 3.83
N ARG A 38 3.58 28.61 2.65
CA ARG A 38 4.84 29.36 2.53
C ARG A 38 4.83 30.63 3.38
N MET A 39 3.74 31.40 3.37
CA MET A 39 3.63 32.61 4.20
C MET A 39 3.75 32.32 5.70
N LYS A 40 3.19 31.20 6.16
CA LYS A 40 3.22 30.81 7.58
C LYS A 40 4.55 30.24 8.04
N PHE A 41 5.27 29.54 7.15
CA PHE A 41 6.52 28.83 7.49
C PHE A 41 7.78 29.49 6.87
N SER A 42 7.66 30.69 6.32
CA SER A 42 8.72 31.40 5.56
C SER A 42 9.98 31.78 6.35
N THR A 43 9.95 31.73 7.68
CA THR A 43 11.00 32.32 8.54
C THR A 43 12.10 31.34 8.96
N SER A 44 12.02 30.06 8.59
CA SER A 44 13.01 29.06 9.07
C SER A 44 13.17 27.92 8.07
N ASN A 45 14.26 27.94 7.29
CA ASN A 45 14.78 26.77 6.55
C ASN A 45 13.90 26.11 5.49
N LEU A 46 12.93 26.80 4.89
CA LEU A 46 12.38 26.35 3.62
C LEU A 46 13.33 26.80 2.52
N SER A 47 14.15 25.85 2.05
CA SER A 47 15.00 26.05 0.87
C SER A 47 14.16 26.71 -0.24
N HIS A 48 14.77 27.61 -1.01
CA HIS A 48 14.14 28.29 -2.13
C HIS A 48 13.52 27.31 -3.16
N GLU A 49 13.88 26.02 -3.08
CA GLU A 49 13.33 24.87 -3.80
C GLU A 49 12.38 24.00 -2.96
N ASP A 50 11.41 24.59 -2.25
CA ASP A 50 10.28 23.82 -1.74
C ASP A 50 9.59 23.08 -2.90
N ASN A 51 9.90 21.80 -3.01
CA ASN A 51 9.46 20.96 -4.10
C ASN A 51 7.93 20.92 -4.10
N ARG A 52 7.33 21.64 -5.05
CA ARG A 52 5.87 21.74 -5.21
C ARG A 52 5.20 20.37 -5.33
N GLN A 53 5.91 19.41 -5.92
CA GLN A 53 5.47 18.02 -5.99
C GLN A 53 5.40 17.40 -4.59
N ALA A 54 6.42 17.63 -3.76
CA ALA A 54 6.46 17.11 -2.39
C ALA A 54 5.32 17.68 -1.54
N PHE A 55 5.04 18.98 -1.63
CA PHE A 55 3.86 19.59 -0.98
C PHE A 55 2.56 18.90 -1.40
N SER A 56 2.39 18.69 -2.72
CA SER A 56 1.18 18.07 -3.29
C SER A 56 1.04 16.60 -2.89
N ILE A 57 2.14 15.86 -2.82
CA ILE A 57 2.18 14.47 -2.34
C ILE A 57 1.84 14.42 -0.84
N ASN A 58 2.39 15.34 -0.05
CA ASN A 58 2.17 15.38 1.39
C ASN A 58 0.70 15.65 1.72
N ILE A 59 0.10 16.70 1.15
CA ILE A 59 -1.32 17.02 1.40
C ILE A 59 -2.24 15.91 0.89
N GLY A 60 -1.96 15.34 -0.29
CA GLY A 60 -2.72 14.21 -0.84
C GLY A 60 -2.62 12.97 0.06
N GLY A 61 -1.44 12.70 0.59
CA GLY A 61 -1.19 11.64 1.57
C GLY A 61 -2.00 11.86 2.85
N SER A 62 -1.90 13.04 3.47
CA SER A 62 -2.61 13.39 4.70
C SER A 62 -4.13 13.23 4.57
N LEU A 63 -4.71 13.65 3.45
CA LEU A 63 -6.15 13.46 3.17
C LEU A 63 -6.52 11.98 2.98
N ALA A 64 -5.62 11.18 2.40
CA ALA A 64 -5.86 9.78 2.11
C ALA A 64 -5.68 8.85 3.32
N VAL A 65 -4.86 9.21 4.32
CA VAL A 65 -4.51 8.34 5.47
C VAL A 65 -5.74 7.75 6.15
N ALA A 66 -6.73 8.56 6.51
CA ALA A 66 -7.93 8.08 7.21
C ALA A 66 -8.71 7.04 6.37
N HIS A 67 -8.80 7.25 5.05
CA HIS A 67 -9.45 6.32 4.14
C HIS A 67 -8.65 5.02 3.97
N ILE A 68 -7.32 5.13 3.86
CA ILE A 68 -6.41 3.99 3.73
C ILE A 68 -6.46 3.11 5.00
N GLN A 69 -6.45 3.73 6.19
CA GLN A 69 -6.59 3.05 7.47
C GLN A 69 -7.92 2.30 7.57
N ARG A 70 -9.04 2.94 7.23
CA ARG A 70 -10.35 2.27 7.21
C ARG A 70 -10.38 1.07 6.25
N ARG A 71 -9.78 1.21 5.06
CA ARG A 71 -9.67 0.12 4.09
C ARG A 71 -8.83 -1.04 4.61
N SER A 72 -7.79 -0.76 5.40
CA SER A 72 -6.94 -1.78 6.01
C SER A 72 -7.72 -2.68 6.98
N ALA A 73 -8.80 -2.19 7.60
CA ALA A 73 -9.62 -2.99 8.52
C ALA A 73 -10.54 -4.00 7.83
N VAL A 74 -10.71 -3.93 6.49
CA VAL A 74 -11.67 -4.77 5.76
C VAL A 74 -11.22 -6.25 5.74
N PRO A 75 -12.01 -7.19 6.31
CA PRO A 75 -11.57 -8.58 6.50
C PRO A 75 -11.43 -9.37 5.20
N THR A 76 -12.15 -8.98 4.15
CA THR A 76 -12.12 -9.63 2.82
C THR A 76 -10.97 -9.15 1.94
N LEU A 77 -10.17 -8.18 2.41
CA LEU A 77 -9.08 -7.62 1.64
C LEU A 77 -7.95 -8.65 1.45
N GLN A 78 -7.48 -8.80 0.21
CA GLN A 78 -6.40 -9.71 -0.13
C GLN A 78 -5.10 -9.34 0.60
N ASP A 79 -4.38 -10.35 1.10
CA ASP A 79 -3.11 -10.22 1.81
C ASP A 79 -2.07 -9.29 1.11
N PRO A 80 -1.81 -9.37 -0.21
CA PRO A 80 -0.85 -8.47 -0.85
C PRO A 80 -1.27 -6.99 -0.80
N ILE A 81 -2.57 -6.71 -0.91
CA ILE A 81 -3.09 -5.34 -0.83
C ILE A 81 -2.95 -4.82 0.60
N ARG A 82 -3.22 -5.67 1.59
CA ARG A 82 -3.06 -5.34 3.01
C ARG A 82 -1.60 -5.03 3.37
N GLN A 83 -0.65 -5.78 2.81
CA GLN A 83 0.79 -5.51 2.97
C GLN A 83 1.18 -4.17 2.36
N ASN A 84 0.76 -3.89 1.12
CA ASN A 84 1.04 -2.61 0.45
C ASN A 84 0.45 -1.42 1.21
N ILE A 85 -0.77 -1.55 1.74
CA ILE A 85 -1.39 -0.53 2.58
C ILE A 85 -0.55 -0.26 3.83
N SER A 86 -0.04 -1.31 4.49
CA SER A 86 0.84 -1.14 5.65
C SER A 86 2.13 -0.40 5.30
N THR A 87 2.75 -0.72 4.16
CA THR A 87 3.96 -0.03 3.68
C THR A 87 3.69 1.45 3.41
N VAL A 88 2.59 1.75 2.73
CA VAL A 88 2.20 3.14 2.40
C VAL A 88 1.89 3.94 3.67
N LEU A 89 1.16 3.36 4.63
CA LEU A 89 0.86 4.03 5.90
C LEU A 89 2.13 4.34 6.70
N ASN A 90 3.11 3.42 6.72
CA ASN A 90 4.39 3.65 7.39
C ASN A 90 5.20 4.78 6.71
N SER A 91 5.10 4.94 5.39
CA SER A 91 5.77 6.04 4.67
C SER A 91 5.09 7.41 4.82
N LEU A 92 3.80 7.43 5.15
CA LEU A 92 3.00 8.66 5.27
C LEU A 92 2.83 9.14 6.72
N ALA A 93 3.13 8.30 7.70
CA ALA A 93 3.10 8.71 9.10
C ALA A 93 4.16 9.78 9.36
N PRO A 94 3.82 10.91 10.03
CA PRO A 94 4.83 11.85 10.49
C PRO A 94 5.80 11.09 11.40
N GLN A 95 7.10 11.23 11.15
CA GLN A 95 8.15 10.61 11.94
C GLN A 95 8.25 11.29 13.31
N CYS A 96 7.26 11.10 14.16
CA CYS A 96 7.34 11.43 15.58
C CYS A 96 7.93 10.21 16.29
N THR A 97 9.19 10.37 16.70
CA THR A 97 9.90 9.59 17.74
C THR A 97 9.61 8.09 17.77
N GLN A 98 10.56 7.34 17.22
CA GLN A 98 10.77 5.93 17.57
C GLN A 98 10.95 5.82 19.08
N ALA A 99 9.88 5.52 19.81
CA ALA A 99 10.04 4.75 21.03
C ALA A 99 10.42 3.33 20.58
N ALA A 100 11.66 2.96 20.85
CA ALA A 100 12.17 1.61 20.70
C ALA A 100 11.32 0.63 21.51
N GLY A 101 10.25 0.13 20.89
CA GLY A 101 9.47 -1.00 21.34
C GLY A 101 9.72 -2.13 20.37
N ALA A 102 10.42 -3.16 20.84
CA ALA A 102 10.82 -4.37 20.13
C ALA A 102 9.76 -4.90 19.14
N PRO A 103 10.18 -5.57 18.05
CA PRO A 103 9.25 -6.20 17.11
C PRO A 103 8.29 -7.11 17.90
N PRO A 104 6.96 -7.04 17.67
CA PRO A 104 6.05 -8.03 18.23
C PRO A 104 6.40 -9.34 17.55
N SER A 105 7.24 -10.12 18.24
CA SER A 105 7.41 -11.54 18.05
C SER A 105 6.02 -12.14 17.96
N LYS A 106 5.61 -12.49 16.74
CA LYS A 106 4.44 -13.35 16.53
C LYS A 106 4.85 -14.76 16.99
N ARG A 107 5.02 -14.94 18.30
CA ARG A 107 4.77 -16.24 18.94
C ARG A 107 3.28 -16.49 18.79
N ALA A 108 2.92 -17.07 17.65
CA ALA A 108 1.63 -17.68 17.48
C ALA A 108 1.50 -18.74 18.58
N LYS A 109 0.52 -18.55 19.46
CA LYS A 109 0.06 -19.58 20.39
C LYS A 109 -0.14 -20.86 19.58
N ALA A 110 0.62 -21.88 19.94
CA ALA A 110 0.55 -23.21 19.36
C ALA A 110 -0.60 -23.96 20.03
N ASP A 111 -1.84 -23.60 19.71
CA ASP A 111 -3.01 -24.38 20.09
C ASP A 111 -4.06 -24.22 18.99
N GLY A 112 -4.29 -25.30 18.24
CA GLY A 112 -5.28 -25.38 17.18
C GLY A 112 -4.70 -25.75 15.82
N ASN A 113 -5.18 -26.89 15.30
CA ASN A 113 -5.03 -27.42 13.94
C ASN A 113 -4.54 -26.38 12.90
N PRO A 114 -3.46 -26.63 12.12
CA PRO A 114 -2.95 -25.64 11.17
C PRO A 114 -4.05 -25.18 10.20
N LYS A 115 -4.36 -23.87 10.23
CA LYS A 115 -5.36 -23.25 9.37
C LYS A 115 -5.06 -23.60 7.91
N GLN A 116 -6.02 -24.26 7.25
CA GLN A 116 -5.90 -24.65 5.86
C GLN A 116 -5.85 -23.41 4.95
N LYS A 117 -4.89 -23.37 4.01
CA LYS A 117 -4.75 -22.29 3.02
C LYS A 117 -5.11 -22.80 1.62
N ARG A 118 -5.49 -21.90 0.72
CA ARG A 118 -5.73 -22.24 -0.70
C ARG A 118 -4.40 -22.60 -1.37
N CYS A 119 -4.40 -23.61 -2.24
CA CYS A 119 -3.22 -23.93 -3.05
C CYS A 119 -2.85 -22.79 -4.01
N SER A 120 -1.59 -22.37 -4.03
CA SER A 120 -1.11 -21.26 -4.86
C SER A 120 -1.19 -21.53 -6.37
N PHE A 121 -1.15 -22.80 -6.78
CA PHE A 121 -1.18 -23.22 -8.18
C PHE A 121 -2.59 -23.57 -8.69
N CYS A 122 -3.58 -23.65 -7.79
CA CYS A 122 -4.97 -23.89 -8.22
C CYS A 122 -5.64 -22.57 -8.62
N PRO A 123 -6.45 -22.56 -9.69
CA PRO A 123 -7.29 -21.42 -9.98
C PRO A 123 -8.25 -21.15 -8.80
N THR A 124 -8.47 -19.87 -8.53
CA THR A 124 -9.25 -19.39 -7.36
C THR A 124 -10.65 -20.00 -7.29
N LYS A 125 -11.30 -20.24 -8.44
CA LYS A 125 -12.63 -20.86 -8.56
C LYS A 125 -12.72 -22.27 -7.95
N ARG A 126 -11.62 -23.02 -7.92
CA ARG A 126 -11.61 -24.40 -7.38
C ARG A 126 -11.42 -24.44 -5.86
N ASP A 127 -11.06 -23.30 -5.25
CA ASP A 127 -10.79 -23.09 -3.82
C ASP A 127 -10.16 -24.28 -3.06
N ARG A 128 -9.21 -25.00 -3.69
CA ARG A 128 -8.64 -26.19 -3.08
C ARG A 128 -7.81 -25.83 -1.85
N LYS A 129 -8.31 -26.22 -0.68
CA LYS A 129 -7.64 -26.06 0.60
C LYS A 129 -6.59 -27.15 0.81
N THR A 130 -5.46 -26.77 1.40
CA THR A 130 -4.36 -27.68 1.72
C THR A 130 -3.71 -27.30 3.05
N ARG A 131 -3.14 -28.30 3.71
CA ARG A 131 -2.26 -28.15 4.88
C ARG A 131 -0.79 -28.26 4.52
N SER A 132 -0.49 -28.84 3.35
CA SER A 132 0.87 -29.13 2.88
C SER A 132 1.49 -27.91 2.21
N LYS A 133 2.79 -27.73 2.42
CA LYS A 133 3.60 -26.65 1.83
C LYS A 133 4.74 -27.24 1.01
N CYS A 134 5.18 -26.52 -0.02
CA CYS A 134 6.40 -26.85 -0.73
C CYS A 134 7.61 -26.78 0.20
N CYS A 135 8.51 -27.77 0.15
CA CYS A 135 9.77 -27.70 0.89
C CYS A 135 10.69 -26.57 0.42
N ARG A 136 10.60 -26.15 -0.85
CA ARG A 136 11.47 -25.14 -1.45
C ARG A 136 10.94 -23.71 -1.29
N CYS A 137 9.70 -23.45 -1.71
CA CYS A 137 9.13 -22.10 -1.72
C CYS A 137 8.15 -21.83 -0.57
N MET A 138 7.89 -22.81 0.31
CA MET A 138 6.96 -22.72 1.44
C MET A 138 5.51 -22.32 1.09
N GLN A 139 5.17 -22.30 -0.20
CA GLN A 139 3.83 -22.03 -0.69
C GLN A 139 2.88 -23.20 -0.38
N PRO A 140 1.59 -22.94 -0.08
CA PRO A 140 0.59 -23.99 0.09
C PRO A 140 0.33 -24.74 -1.25
N ILE A 141 0.49 -26.07 -1.24
CA ILE A 141 0.34 -26.92 -2.43
C ILE A 141 -0.68 -28.04 -2.15
N CYS A 142 -1.62 -28.27 -3.07
CA CYS A 142 -2.57 -29.38 -2.99
C CYS A 142 -1.95 -30.68 -3.51
N LYS A 143 -2.52 -31.84 -3.16
CA LYS A 143 -2.02 -33.16 -3.58
C LYS A 143 -1.80 -33.32 -5.09
N LYS A 144 -2.57 -32.62 -5.95
CA LYS A 144 -2.39 -32.65 -7.41
C LYS A 144 -1.17 -31.88 -7.91
N HIS A 145 -0.72 -30.89 -7.16
CA HIS A 145 0.41 -30.03 -7.51
C HIS A 145 1.66 -30.37 -6.70
N SER A 146 1.59 -31.34 -5.80
CA SER A 146 2.72 -31.87 -5.05
C SER A 146 3.21 -33.16 -5.70
N LEU A 147 4.51 -33.29 -5.87
CA LEU A 147 5.15 -34.54 -6.24
C LEU A 147 5.58 -35.26 -4.97
N LEU A 148 5.28 -36.56 -4.88
CA LEU A 148 5.86 -37.45 -3.89
C LEU A 148 7.23 -37.88 -4.41
N CYS A 149 8.29 -37.47 -3.73
CA CYS A 149 9.66 -37.78 -4.10
C CYS A 149 10.40 -38.32 -2.87
N CYS A 150 11.22 -39.36 -3.05
CA CYS A 150 12.03 -39.88 -1.95
C CYS A 150 13.17 -38.89 -1.62
N LYS A 151 13.77 -39.03 -0.43
CA LYS A 151 14.86 -38.13 0.02
C LYS A 151 16.03 -38.04 -0.98
N ASN A 152 16.26 -39.10 -1.75
CA ASN A 152 17.38 -39.20 -2.69
C ASN A 152 17.08 -38.63 -4.09
N CYS A 153 15.81 -38.64 -4.52
CA CYS A 153 15.41 -38.12 -5.83
C CYS A 153 15.01 -36.63 -5.80
N GLY A 154 14.80 -36.06 -4.61
CA GLY A 154 14.44 -34.64 -4.44
C GLY A 154 15.55 -33.66 -4.84
N SER A 155 16.81 -34.09 -4.86
CA SER A 155 17.97 -33.28 -5.25
C SER A 155 18.10 -33.08 -6.77
N TYR A 156 17.50 -33.95 -7.59
CA TYR A 156 17.64 -33.98 -9.05
C TYR A 156 16.61 -33.13 -9.81
N LEU A 157 15.59 -32.59 -9.15
CA LEU A 157 14.58 -31.70 -9.76
C LEU A 157 15.04 -30.22 -9.78
N GLN A 158 16.32 -29.99 -10.05
CA GLN A 158 16.93 -28.65 -10.10
C GLN A 158 16.56 -27.89 -11.36
#